data_AF-A0A3B9H9L3-F1
#
_entry.id   AF-A0A3B9H9L3-F1
#
_cell.length_a   1.000
_cell.length_b   1.000
_cell.length_c   1.000
_cell.angle_alpha   90.00
_cell.angle_beta   90.00
_cell.angle_gamma   90.00
#
_symmetry.space_group_name_H-M   'P 1'
#
loop_
_entity.id
_entity.type
_entity.pdbx_description
1 polymer ?
#
loop_
_entity_poly.entity_id
_entity_poly.type
_entity_poly.pdbx_seq_one_letter_code
_entity_poly.pdbx_strand_id
1 'polypeptide(L)' 'MDQEKAILVTGGAGFIGSHVVRLLVNKYPHYRIINLDALTYAGNLANLKDVEGK' A
#
# COMPACT_ATOMS: atom_id res chain seq x y z
N MET A 1 -9.82 9.73 -21.78
CA MET A 1 -8.68 8.98 -21.22
C MET A 1 -8.82 9.06 -19.72
N ASP A 2 -9.43 8.04 -19.11
CA ASP A 2 -9.39 7.93 -17.65
C ASP A 2 -7.93 7.69 -17.29
N GLN A 3 -7.27 8.72 -16.75
CA GLN A 3 -5.89 8.61 -16.33
C GLN A 3 -5.88 7.70 -15.09
N GLU A 4 -5.28 6.53 -15.23
CA GLU A 4 -5.05 5.61 -14.12
C GLU A 4 -4.24 6.35 -13.05
N LYS A 5 -4.88 6.70 -11.93
CA LYS A 5 -4.20 7.47 -10.89
C LYS A 5 -3.16 6.59 -10.22
N ALA A 6 -1.93 7.07 -10.16
CA ALA A 6 -0.85 6.45 -9.38
C ALA A 6 -0.73 7.13 -8.01
N ILE A 7 -0.67 6.33 -6.94
CA ILE A 7 -0.51 6.80 -5.57
C ILE A 7 0.73 6.13 -4.97
N LEU A 8 1.69 6.95 -4.52
CA LEU A 8 2.86 6.49 -3.76
C LEU A 8 2.57 6.61 -2.26
N VAL A 9 2.67 5.49 -1.55
CA VAL A 9 2.60 5.42 -0.09
C VAL A 9 3.99 5.14 0.44
N THR A 10 4.56 6.07 1.21
CA THR A 10 5.84 5.85 1.90
C THR A 10 5.61 5.29 3.29
N GLY A 11 6.37 4.28 3.71
CA GLY A 11 6.22 3.67 5.03
C GLY A 11 4.98 2.77 5.16
N GLY A 12 4.50 2.19 4.04
CA GLY A 12 3.27 1.41 3.99
C GLY A 12 3.34 0.04 4.67
N ALA A 13 4.50 -0.43 5.12
CA ALA A 13 4.63 -1.63 5.95
C ALA A 13 4.52 -1.32 7.47
N GLY A 14 4.47 -0.04 7.85
CA GLY A 14 4.21 0.39 9.23
C GLY A 14 2.75 0.25 9.67
N PHE A 15 2.42 0.68 10.90
CA PHE A 15 1.07 0.53 11.46
C PHE A 15 0.00 1.28 10.63
N ILE A 16 0.09 2.60 10.54
CA ILE A 16 -0.88 3.41 9.78
C ILE A 16 -0.74 3.16 8.28
N GLY A 17 0.50 3.09 7.79
CA GLY A 17 0.80 2.89 6.37
C GLY A 17 0.14 1.64 5.81
N SER A 18 0.17 0.52 6.53
CA SER A 18 -0.43 -0.74 6.06
C SER A 18 -1.96 -0.68 5.98
N HIS A 19 -2.62 0.06 6.88
CA HIS A 19 -4.06 0.29 6.81
C HIS A 19 -4.43 1.18 5.62
N VAL A 20 -3.60 2.20 5.31
CA VAL A 20 -3.79 3.04 4.13
C VAL A 20 -3.60 2.23 2.85
N VAL A 21 -2.53 1.45 2.73
CA VAL A 21 -2.31 0.55 1.58
C VAL A 21 -3.50 -0.39 1.40
N ARG A 22 -3.91 -1.09 2.48
CA ARG A 22 -5.07 -1.99 2.48
C ARG A 22 -6.35 -1.29 2.02
N LEU A 23 -6.62 -0.08 2.48
CA LEU A 23 -7.79 0.67 2.06
C LEU A 23 -7.73 1.00 0.56
N LEU A 24 -6.59 1.49 0.08
CA LEU A 24 -6.44 1.97 -1.29
C LEU A 24 -6.57 0.84 -2.32
N VAL A 25 -5.88 -0.28 -2.12
CA VAL A 25 -5.94 -1.42 -3.06
C VAL A 25 -7.32 -2.07 -3.13
N ASN A 26 -8.08 -2.03 -2.03
CA ASN A 26 -9.44 -2.56 -2.00
C ASN A 26 -10.47 -1.58 -2.57
N LYS A 27 -10.33 -0.27 -2.28
CA LYS A 27 -11.31 0.75 -2.69
C LYS A 27 -11.13 1.20 -4.14
N TYR A 28 -9.90 1.17 -4.64
CA TYR A 28 -9.55 1.66 -5.98
C TYR A 28 -8.76 0.58 -6.74
N PRO A 29 -9.39 -0.53 -7.15
CA PRO A 29 -8.71 -1.65 -7.81
C PRO A 29 -8.13 -1.31 -9.19
N HIS A 30 -8.52 -0.18 -9.78
CA HIS A 30 -7.99 0.34 -11.03
C HIS A 30 -6.93 1.40 -10.83
N TYR A 31 -6.47 1.66 -9.60
CA TYR A 31 -5.42 2.63 -9.34
C TYR A 31 -4.10 1.90 -9.13
N ARG A 32 -3.01 2.52 -9.57
CA ARG A 32 -1.68 2.00 -9.32
C ARG A 32 -1.20 2.43 -7.94
N ILE A 33 -1.28 1.54 -6.95
CA ILE A 33 -0.82 1.80 -5.59
C ILE A 33 0.61 1.28 -5.43
N ILE A 34 1.54 2.17 -5.09
CA ILE A 34 2.97 1.84 -4.92
C ILE A 34 3.32 2.05 -3.46
N ASN A 35 3.67 0.97 -2.75
CA ASN A 35 4.22 1.07 -1.41
C ASN A 35 5.75 1.12 -1.46
N LEU A 36 6.34 2.22 -0.98
CA LEU A 36 7.78 2.36 -0.80
C LEU A 36 8.10 2.36 0.69
N ASP A 37 8.74 1.31 1.17
CA ASP A 37 9.10 1.17 2.58
C ASP A 37 10.59 0.83 2.73
N ALA A 38 11.23 1.45 3.72
CA ALA A 38 12.63 1.21 4.06
C ALA A 38 12.83 -0.04 4.96
N LEU A 39 11.73 -0.62 5.46
CA LEU A 39 11.70 -1.80 6.33
C LEU A 39 12.62 -1.64 7.55
N THR A 40 12.57 -0.46 8.16
CA THR A 40 13.21 -0.22 9.46
C THR A 40 12.49 -0.98 10.58
N TYR A 41 12.91 -0.82 11.84
CA TYR A 41 12.35 -1.58 12.98
C TYR A 41 10.80 -1.58 13.04
N ALA A 42 10.15 -0.48 12.62
CA ALA A 42 8.70 -0.33 12.66
C ALA A 42 7.96 -0.90 11.43
N GLY A 43 8.69 -1.36 10.40
CA GLY A 43 8.12 -1.92 9.18
C GLY A 43 8.02 -3.44 9.24
N ASN A 44 6.84 -3.99 8.92
CA ASN A 44 6.61 -5.44 8.90
C ASN A 44 5.74 -5.85 7.69
N LEU A 45 6.29 -6.64 6.76
CA LEU A 45 5.57 -7.13 5.58
C LEU A 45 4.37 -8.02 5.95
N ALA A 46 4.37 -8.66 7.12
CA ALA A 46 3.22 -9.43 7.60
C ALA A 46 1.95 -8.56 7.74
N ASN A 47 2.09 -7.24 7.93
CA ASN A 47 0.98 -6.30 7.99
C ASN A 47 0.20 -6.17 6.66
N LEU A 48 0.79 -6.62 5.55
CA LEU A 48 0.22 -6.50 4.19
C LEU A 48 -0.12 -7.86 3.57
N LYS A 49 0.09 -8.97 4.31
CA LYS A 49 -0.04 -10.33 3.78
C LYS A 49 -1.44 -10.65 3.23
N ASP A 50 -2.48 -10.05 3.81
CA ASP A 50 -3.87 -10.23 3.39
C ASP A 50 -4.24 -9.50 2.08
N VAL A 51 -3.39 -8.58 1.64
CA VAL A 51 -3.56 -7.83 0.39
C VAL A 51 -2.42 -8.06 -0.60
N GLU A 52 -1.58 -9.07 -0.35
CA GLU A 52 -0.52 -9.49 -1.27
C GLU A 52 -1.14 -9.98 -2.59
N GLY A 53 -0.60 -9.49 -3.72
CA GLY A 53 -1.09 -9.83 -5.06
C GLY A 53 -2.26 -8.99 -5.58
N LYS A 54 -2.68 -7.95 -4.85
CA LYS A 54 -3.61 -6.93 -5.34
C LYS A 54 -2.92 -5.80 -6.08
#